data_AF-A0A365P6S1-F1
#
_entry.id   AF-A0A365P6S1-F1
#
_cell.length_a   1.000
_cell.length_b   1.000
_cell.length_c   1.000
_cell.angle_alpha   90.00
_cell.angle_beta   90.00
_cell.angle_gamma   90.00
#
_symmetry.space_group_name_H-M   'P 1'
#
loop_
_entity.id
_entity.type
_entity.pdbx_description
1 polymer ?
#
loop_
_entity_poly.entity_id
_entity_poly.type
_entity_poly.pdbx_seq_one_letter_code
_entity_poly.pdbx_strand_id
1 'polypeptide(L)'
;MSAVSFLSTERIVGGGPAGFTRVLERLLPLLGFTDVVNIDGPNDQGGDLLARYSGSLVAIQAKWRLDPARGSVGEDAVNEVSAAIDAYGADSGIVVTNGRFTKSAISRVDAYGKVGRAIKCWDGRALERLYRSARNVPAQIALRPYQVEAVAESLSALDDPDRRKALVYLATGLGKTVVAGSIVADWLDRDLEAKILVVAHGAALVEQLEKSMWPFIPKGIPTQRIGQGEHRDNLSGVTFAVLPTAHAYVERGYRPDLIIIDEVHHVGESGYYAHIIEVLDSVPRLGVTATPWRGDKFDIETTFGPPVVQMSIAEGIRRGYLAQVDYRLLADNIDWDFVKDASKHSYTIKDLNRRLFIPERDDAIIDRLTKVWNATRAPRGIVFCQTIEHSERFADLLRGNSTWRGVETIHNGMAKRERQQRLLRFRSGQTELLVSVDLLNEGIDVPDVNIIVFARVTHSRRIFIQQLGRGLRLRAGKERVTVLDCVSDLRRIAEVSAFRSQIEADEPEVLRIDRSSFEFEDQGVKSLIDQWVADVGDLATATDMVKLEFPPAIDGSGAEVRR
;
A
#
# COMPACT_ATOMS: atom_id res chain seq x y z
N MET A 1 36.98 1.10 11.08
CA MET A 1 36.70 0.78 9.66
C MET A 1 35.54 1.65 9.24
N SER A 2 35.63 2.41 8.14
CA SER A 2 34.50 3.24 7.71
C SER A 2 33.37 2.32 7.26
N ALA A 3 32.25 2.30 7.99
CA ALA A 3 31.04 1.65 7.52
C ALA A 3 30.76 2.11 6.09
N VAL A 4 30.59 1.15 5.17
CA VAL A 4 30.40 1.43 3.74
C VAL A 4 29.03 2.07 3.57
N SER A 5 29.01 3.40 3.64
CA SER A 5 27.81 4.22 3.44
C SER A 5 27.13 3.92 2.11
N PHE A 6 25.80 4.06 2.03
CA PHE A 6 25.08 4.00 0.76
C PHE A 6 25.47 5.12 -0.22
N LEU A 7 26.14 6.18 0.26
CA LEU A 7 26.75 7.25 -0.55
C LEU A 7 28.23 7.01 -0.87
N SER A 8 28.77 5.82 -0.61
CA SER A 8 30.15 5.51 -1.00
C SER A 8 30.30 5.60 -2.51
N THR A 9 31.46 6.08 -2.97
CA THR A 9 31.78 6.20 -4.40
C THR A 9 31.58 4.87 -5.12
N GLU A 10 32.00 3.76 -4.52
CA GLU A 10 31.82 2.42 -5.06
C GLU A 10 30.33 2.08 -5.29
N ARG A 11 29.45 2.38 -4.32
CA ARG A 11 28.02 2.08 -4.45
C ARG A 11 27.31 3.00 -5.45
N ILE A 12 27.67 4.28 -5.49
CA ILE A 12 27.14 5.24 -6.46
C ILE A 12 27.58 4.87 -7.89
N VAL A 13 28.87 4.58 -8.09
CA VAL A 13 29.41 4.25 -9.42
C VAL A 13 28.90 2.87 -9.85
N GLY A 14 28.97 1.86 -8.97
CA GLY A 14 28.49 0.51 -9.28
C GLY A 14 26.98 0.40 -9.47
N GLY A 15 26.20 1.35 -8.94
CA GLY A 15 24.75 1.43 -9.17
C GLY A 15 24.34 2.08 -10.50
N GLY A 16 25.27 2.73 -11.21
CA GLY A 16 24.97 3.46 -12.43
C GLY A 16 23.99 4.63 -12.24
N PRO A 17 23.43 5.17 -13.35
CA PRO A 17 22.47 6.28 -13.29
C PRO A 17 21.23 5.98 -12.45
N ALA A 18 20.57 4.83 -12.66
CA ALA A 18 19.37 4.45 -11.92
C ALA A 18 19.66 4.25 -10.40
N GLY A 19 20.82 3.68 -10.07
CA GLY A 19 21.25 3.55 -8.68
C GLY A 19 21.53 4.90 -8.02
N PHE A 20 22.00 5.89 -8.77
CA PHE A 20 22.22 7.24 -8.26
C PHE A 20 20.89 7.92 -7.88
N THR A 21 19.87 7.83 -8.72
CA THR A 21 18.53 8.34 -8.40
C THR A 21 17.98 7.70 -7.12
N ARG A 22 18.11 6.38 -6.97
CA ARG A 22 17.71 5.66 -5.73
C ARG A 22 18.48 6.10 -4.48
N VAL A 23 19.78 6.36 -4.61
CA VAL A 23 20.59 6.91 -3.50
C VAL A 23 20.06 8.28 -3.06
N LEU A 24 19.64 9.11 -4.01
CA LEU A 24 19.01 10.40 -3.70
C LEU A 24 17.62 10.23 -3.07
N GLU A 25 16.81 9.26 -3.52
CA GLU A 25 15.53 8.93 -2.89
C GLU A 25 15.68 8.59 -1.41
N ARG A 26 16.77 7.92 -1.03
CA ARG A 26 17.08 7.61 0.38
C ARG A 26 17.68 8.81 1.13
N LEU A 27 18.49 9.64 0.47
CA LEU A 27 19.13 10.79 1.09
C LEU A 27 18.13 11.91 1.42
N LEU A 28 17.20 12.21 0.52
CA LEU A 28 16.29 13.34 0.64
C LEU A 28 15.46 13.31 1.95
N PRO A 29 14.85 12.18 2.37
CA PRO A 29 14.16 12.10 3.65
C PRO A 29 15.09 12.33 4.87
N LEU A 30 16.35 11.91 4.80
CA LEU A 30 17.34 12.17 5.86
C LEU A 30 17.69 13.67 5.99
N LEU A 31 17.51 14.43 4.90
CA LEU A 31 17.67 15.88 4.84
C LEU A 31 16.37 16.64 5.18
N GLY A 32 15.28 15.94 5.48
CA GLY A 32 13.99 16.53 5.86
C GLY A 32 13.05 16.82 4.70
N PHE A 33 13.33 16.30 3.50
CA PHE A 33 12.35 16.31 2.41
C PHE A 33 11.25 15.28 2.67
N THR A 34 10.04 15.58 2.20
CA THR A 34 8.87 14.68 2.25
C THR A 34 8.36 14.41 0.84
N ASP A 35 7.47 13.42 0.68
CA ASP A 35 6.82 13.12 -0.60
C ASP A 35 7.81 12.96 -1.77
N VAL A 36 8.92 12.27 -1.51
CA VAL A 36 9.96 12.02 -2.51
C VAL A 36 9.44 10.99 -3.51
N VAL A 37 9.41 11.37 -4.79
CA VAL A 37 8.84 10.60 -5.88
C VAL A 37 9.83 10.54 -7.03
N ASN A 38 10.06 9.33 -7.54
CA ASN A 38 10.90 9.09 -8.70
C ASN A 38 10.07 9.16 -9.99
N ILE A 39 10.43 10.11 -10.85
CA ILE A 39 9.79 10.40 -12.14
C ILE A 39 10.74 10.19 -13.33
N ASP A 40 11.94 9.66 -13.07
CA ASP A 40 12.98 9.32 -14.05
C ASP A 40 12.43 8.39 -15.14
N GLY A 41 12.77 8.70 -16.39
CA GLY A 41 12.35 7.96 -17.58
C GLY A 41 12.23 8.82 -18.84
N PRO A 42 11.82 8.23 -19.97
CA PRO A 42 11.68 8.97 -21.22
C PRO A 42 10.74 10.18 -21.09
N ASN A 43 11.15 11.31 -21.68
CA ASN A 43 10.41 12.58 -21.68
C ASN A 43 10.18 13.22 -20.29
N ASP A 44 11.04 12.94 -19.31
CA ASP A 44 11.06 13.49 -17.94
C ASP A 44 11.04 15.04 -17.82
N GLN A 45 11.12 15.77 -18.94
CA GLN A 45 11.16 17.23 -19.01
C GLN A 45 12.28 17.84 -18.13
N GLY A 46 13.38 17.09 -17.93
CA GLY A 46 14.53 17.57 -17.16
C GLY A 46 14.39 17.45 -15.64
N GLY A 47 13.56 16.53 -15.14
CA GLY A 47 13.46 16.23 -13.71
C GLY A 47 13.38 14.73 -13.44
N ASP A 48 14.27 14.23 -12.57
CA ASP A 48 14.35 12.80 -12.22
C ASP A 48 13.59 12.50 -10.93
N LEU A 49 13.58 13.45 -9.99
CA LEU A 49 12.84 13.34 -8.72
C LEU A 49 12.00 14.60 -8.47
N LEU A 50 10.85 14.40 -7.82
CA LEU A 50 10.08 15.45 -7.17
C LEU A 50 10.10 15.21 -5.67
N ALA A 51 10.20 16.27 -4.88
CA ALA A 51 10.11 16.20 -3.43
C ALA A 51 9.55 17.50 -2.85
N ARG A 52 9.03 17.44 -1.63
CA ARG A 52 8.63 18.63 -0.88
C ARG A 52 9.65 18.98 0.19
N TYR A 53 9.94 20.26 0.34
CA TYR A 53 10.79 20.78 1.41
C TYR A 53 10.12 21.99 2.05
N SER A 54 9.81 21.89 3.34
CA SER A 54 9.07 22.94 4.08
C SER A 54 7.77 23.38 3.39
N GLY A 55 7.07 22.45 2.75
CA GLY A 55 5.81 22.69 2.02
C GLY A 55 5.97 23.00 0.53
N SER A 56 7.12 23.51 0.09
CA SER A 56 7.40 23.85 -1.32
C SER A 56 7.76 22.62 -2.15
N LEU A 57 7.26 22.55 -3.39
CA LEU A 57 7.62 21.51 -4.35
C LEU A 57 8.98 21.83 -4.99
N VAL A 58 9.85 20.82 -5.07
CA VAL A 58 11.21 20.93 -5.60
C VAL A 58 11.40 19.91 -6.71
N ALA A 59 11.81 20.39 -7.89
CA ALA A 59 12.24 19.54 -9.00
C ALA A 59 13.74 19.24 -8.89
N ILE A 60 14.13 17.99 -9.09
CA ILE A 60 15.52 17.55 -8.89
C ILE A 60 15.99 16.80 -10.13
N GLN A 61 17.09 17.25 -10.73
CA GLN A 61 17.80 16.56 -11.81
C GLN A 61 19.08 15.93 -11.28
N ALA A 62 19.21 14.62 -11.44
CA ALA A 62 20.37 13.81 -11.11
C ALA A 62 21.24 13.55 -12.35
N LYS A 63 22.52 13.92 -12.29
CA LYS A 63 23.52 13.64 -13.34
C LYS A 63 24.62 12.77 -12.79
N TRP A 64 24.58 11.49 -13.14
CA TRP A 64 25.62 10.53 -12.77
C TRP A 64 26.85 10.60 -13.69
N ARG A 65 28.02 10.30 -13.12
CA ARG A 65 29.31 10.21 -13.80
C ARG A 65 30.05 8.95 -13.36
N LEU A 66 30.58 8.21 -14.34
CA LEU A 66 31.38 7.01 -14.11
C LEU A 66 32.68 7.32 -13.35
N ASP A 67 33.33 8.45 -13.70
CA ASP A 67 34.50 8.97 -13.00
C ASP A 67 34.12 10.28 -12.29
N PRO A 68 33.80 10.26 -10.99
CA PRO A 68 33.51 11.46 -10.19
C PRO A 68 34.65 12.50 -10.15
N ALA A 69 35.90 12.07 -10.32
CA ALA A 69 37.05 12.96 -10.22
C ALA A 69 37.22 13.81 -11.47
N ARG A 70 36.88 13.27 -12.64
CA ARG A 70 36.99 13.94 -13.95
C ARG A 70 35.66 14.36 -14.57
N GLY A 71 34.57 13.73 -14.17
CA GLY A 71 33.23 13.96 -14.70
C GLY A 71 32.69 15.32 -14.28
N SER A 72 32.29 16.12 -15.27
CA SER A 72 31.69 17.44 -15.04
C SER A 72 30.27 17.54 -15.60
N VAL A 73 29.48 18.46 -15.04
CA VAL A 73 28.11 18.77 -15.44
C VAL A 73 28.04 20.24 -15.84
N GLY A 74 27.59 20.47 -17.08
CA GLY A 74 27.47 21.78 -17.71
C GLY A 74 26.14 22.48 -17.45
N GLU A 75 25.93 23.61 -18.13
CA GLU A 75 24.71 24.42 -17.98
C GLU A 75 23.44 23.76 -18.49
N ASP A 76 23.53 22.76 -19.39
CA ASP A 76 22.38 22.03 -19.90
C ASP A 76 21.55 21.40 -18.78
N ALA A 77 22.19 20.83 -17.76
CA ALA A 77 21.50 20.27 -16.60
C ALA A 77 20.75 21.31 -15.77
N VAL A 78 21.22 22.58 -15.79
CA VAL A 78 20.55 23.70 -15.13
C VAL A 78 19.34 24.15 -15.95
N ASN A 79 19.46 24.15 -17.27
CA ASN A 79 18.35 24.45 -18.17
C ASN A 79 17.25 23.37 -18.09
N GLU A 80 17.65 22.10 -18.04
CA GLU A 80 16.75 20.96 -17.82
C GLU A 80 15.95 21.09 -16.52
N VAL A 81 16.62 21.35 -15.38
CA VAL A 81 15.88 21.50 -14.12
C VAL A 81 14.98 22.75 -14.13
N SER A 82 15.36 23.81 -14.86
CA SER A 82 14.47 24.95 -15.09
C SER A 82 13.22 24.54 -15.89
N ALA A 83 13.36 23.71 -16.92
CA ALA A 83 12.23 23.19 -17.68
C ALA A 83 11.34 22.29 -16.81
N ALA A 84 11.93 21.50 -15.90
CA ALA A 84 11.18 20.69 -14.95
C ALA A 84 10.40 21.53 -13.93
N ILE A 85 10.97 22.65 -13.49
CA ILE A 85 10.25 23.62 -12.64
C ILE A 85 8.96 24.06 -13.34
N ASP A 86 9.03 24.42 -14.62
CA ASP A 86 7.87 24.84 -15.41
C ASP A 86 6.89 23.69 -15.65
N ALA A 87 7.39 22.54 -16.10
CA ALA A 87 6.58 21.38 -16.46
C ALA A 87 5.80 20.79 -15.27
N TYR A 88 6.37 20.86 -14.06
CA TYR A 88 5.79 20.28 -12.85
C TYR A 88 5.22 21.31 -11.89
N GLY A 89 5.29 22.60 -12.22
CA GLY A 89 4.85 23.69 -11.33
C GLY A 89 5.60 23.67 -9.98
N ALA A 90 6.89 23.36 -10.00
CA ALA A 90 7.71 23.37 -8.80
C ALA A 90 8.07 24.81 -8.39
N ASP A 91 8.35 25.01 -7.10
CA ASP A 91 8.77 26.32 -6.58
C ASP A 91 10.27 26.57 -6.78
N SER A 92 11.07 25.50 -6.88
CA SER A 92 12.52 25.56 -7.02
C SER A 92 13.12 24.30 -7.63
N GLY A 93 14.40 24.38 -8.03
CA GLY A 93 15.13 23.29 -8.65
C GLY A 93 16.43 22.91 -7.93
N ILE A 94 16.85 21.65 -8.03
CA ILE A 94 18.17 21.20 -7.58
C ILE A 94 18.80 20.34 -8.68
N VAL A 95 20.00 20.71 -9.11
CA VAL A 95 20.84 19.84 -9.93
C VAL A 95 21.81 19.11 -9.02
N VAL A 96 21.84 17.78 -9.10
CA VAL A 96 22.63 16.90 -8.24
C VAL A 96 23.56 16.07 -9.11
N THR A 97 24.83 15.95 -8.72
CA THR A 97 25.79 15.10 -9.42
C THR A 97 26.80 14.49 -8.45
N ASN A 98 27.26 13.27 -8.75
CA ASN A 98 28.42 12.69 -8.08
C ASN A 98 29.76 13.26 -8.60
N GLY A 99 29.75 13.99 -9.71
CA GLY A 99 30.91 14.69 -10.26
C GLY A 99 31.05 16.13 -9.75
N ARG A 100 31.46 17.04 -10.65
CA ARG A 100 31.63 18.48 -10.37
C ARG A 100 30.84 19.35 -11.36
N PHE A 101 30.48 20.57 -10.96
CA PHE A 101 29.90 21.55 -11.89
C PHE A 101 30.96 22.35 -12.63
N THR A 102 30.70 22.66 -13.90
CA THR A 102 31.52 23.62 -14.66
C THR A 102 31.24 25.05 -14.21
N LYS A 103 32.12 25.99 -14.56
CA LYS A 103 31.88 27.43 -14.33
C LYS A 103 30.62 27.92 -15.07
N SER A 104 30.35 27.41 -16.28
CA SER A 104 29.15 27.77 -17.04
C SER A 104 27.86 27.34 -16.32
N ALA A 105 27.83 26.17 -15.69
CA ALA A 105 26.68 25.74 -14.89
C ALA A 105 26.41 26.69 -13.71
N ILE A 106 27.45 27.08 -12.97
CA ILE A 106 27.31 28.03 -11.85
C ILE A 106 26.83 29.40 -12.34
N SER A 107 27.43 29.94 -13.41
CA SER A 107 26.99 31.20 -14.02
C SER A 107 25.54 31.14 -14.49
N ARG A 108 25.07 29.99 -14.98
CA ARG A 108 23.68 29.79 -15.41
C ARG A 108 22.72 29.81 -14.22
N VAL A 109 23.08 29.18 -13.10
CA VAL A 109 22.29 29.27 -11.85
C VAL A 109 22.18 30.71 -11.37
N ASP A 110 23.28 31.45 -11.37
CA ASP A 110 23.28 32.87 -10.98
C ASP A 110 22.39 33.73 -11.91
N ALA A 111 22.40 33.42 -13.22
CA ALA A 111 21.53 34.10 -14.19
C ALA A 111 20.04 33.83 -13.91
N TYR A 112 19.66 32.58 -13.60
CA TYR A 112 18.29 32.24 -13.20
C TYR A 112 17.90 32.91 -11.87
N GLY A 113 18.82 32.99 -10.91
CA GLY A 113 18.57 33.69 -9.64
C GLY A 113 18.20 35.17 -9.83
N LYS A 114 18.82 35.86 -10.81
CA LYS A 114 18.51 37.26 -11.13
C LYS A 114 17.10 37.49 -11.67
N VAL A 115 16.47 36.46 -12.25
CA VAL A 115 15.08 36.50 -12.73
C VAL A 115 14.11 35.83 -11.75
N GLY A 116 14.53 35.62 -10.50
CA GLY A 116 13.67 35.09 -9.43
C GLY A 116 13.50 33.56 -9.46
N ARG A 117 14.28 32.83 -10.29
CA ARG A 117 14.21 31.37 -10.36
C ARG A 117 15.26 30.74 -9.45
N ALA A 118 14.79 30.08 -8.38
CA ALA A 118 15.65 29.47 -7.36
C ALA A 118 16.13 28.08 -7.81
N ILE A 119 17.41 27.96 -8.18
CA ILE A 119 18.07 26.68 -8.49
C ILE A 119 19.30 26.49 -7.61
N LYS A 120 19.54 25.28 -7.11
CA LYS A 120 20.73 24.91 -6.33
C LYS A 120 21.53 23.81 -7.04
N CYS A 121 22.83 23.74 -6.74
CA CYS A 121 23.75 22.73 -7.27
C CYS A 121 24.37 21.92 -6.12
N TRP A 122 24.23 20.60 -6.17
CA TRP A 122 24.86 19.66 -5.23
C TRP A 122 25.85 18.75 -5.97
N ASP A 123 27.14 19.04 -5.82
CA ASP A 123 28.22 18.21 -6.36
C ASP A 123 28.60 17.08 -5.38
N GLY A 124 29.55 16.22 -5.75
CA GLY A 124 29.99 15.11 -4.89
C GLY A 124 30.42 15.56 -3.48
N ARG A 125 31.09 16.72 -3.37
CA ARG A 125 31.51 17.28 -2.08
C ARG A 125 30.33 17.82 -1.27
N ALA A 126 29.34 18.44 -1.93
CA ALA A 126 28.12 18.86 -1.29
C ALA A 126 27.32 17.65 -0.77
N LEU A 127 27.23 16.57 -1.55
CA LEU A 127 26.57 15.32 -1.13
C LEU A 127 27.21 14.73 0.12
N GLU A 128 28.54 14.66 0.19
CA GLU A 128 29.24 14.20 1.40
C GLU A 128 28.95 15.08 2.61
N ARG A 129 28.97 16.41 2.46
CA ARG A 129 28.66 17.35 3.55
C ARG A 129 27.21 17.19 4.03
N LEU A 130 26.26 17.16 3.08
CA LEU A 130 24.84 16.98 3.35
C LEU A 130 24.59 15.66 4.09
N TYR A 131 25.22 14.57 3.66
CA TYR A 131 25.10 13.27 4.32
C TYR A 131 25.64 13.27 5.75
N ARG A 132 26.80 13.90 5.99
CA ARG A 132 27.36 14.02 7.34
C ARG A 132 26.41 14.77 8.27
N SER A 133 25.81 15.86 7.79
CA SER A 133 24.83 16.65 8.56
C SER A 133 23.43 16.05 8.61
N ALA A 134 23.13 15.05 7.77
CA ALA A 134 21.81 14.43 7.71
C ALA A 134 21.49 13.64 8.99
N ARG A 135 20.21 13.47 9.28
CA ARG A 135 19.73 12.65 10.40
C ARG A 135 20.20 11.20 10.26
N ASN A 136 20.31 10.46 11.37
CA ASN A 136 20.66 9.03 11.30
C ASN A 136 19.53 8.21 10.65
N VAL A 137 18.28 8.57 10.92
CA VAL A 137 17.07 8.04 10.27
C VAL A 137 16.14 9.20 9.90
N PRO A 138 15.31 9.10 8.85
CA PRO A 138 14.45 10.20 8.40
C PRO A 138 13.51 10.76 9.48
N ALA A 139 12.81 9.87 10.17
CA ALA A 139 11.88 10.19 11.25
C ALA A 139 11.77 9.01 12.22
N GLN A 140 11.68 9.30 13.52
CA GLN A 140 11.40 8.28 14.53
C GLN A 140 9.91 7.92 14.48
N ILE A 141 9.60 6.64 14.30
CA ILE A 141 8.23 6.16 14.29
C ILE A 141 7.87 5.75 15.72
N ALA A 142 6.88 6.43 16.31
CA ALA A 142 6.33 6.05 17.60
C ALA A 142 5.45 4.81 17.41
N LEU A 143 5.80 3.72 18.08
CA LEU A 143 5.03 2.48 18.07
C LEU A 143 3.76 2.64 18.90
N ARG A 144 2.66 2.08 18.40
CA ARG A 144 1.41 1.92 19.15
C ARG A 144 1.58 0.80 20.18
N PRO A 145 0.80 0.76 21.28
CA PRO A 145 0.96 -0.26 22.32
C PRO A 145 0.98 -1.70 21.79
N TYR A 146 0.06 -2.07 20.90
CA TYR A 146 0.06 -3.42 20.31
C TYR A 146 1.25 -3.69 19.38
N GLN A 147 1.86 -2.65 18.80
CA GLN A 147 3.06 -2.81 17.97
C GLN A 147 4.27 -3.05 18.85
N VAL A 148 4.34 -2.41 20.03
CA VAL A 148 5.38 -2.68 21.03
C VAL A 148 5.32 -4.15 21.47
N GLU A 149 4.12 -4.61 21.83
CA GLU A 149 3.86 -6.01 22.17
C GLU A 149 4.23 -6.96 21.01
N ALA A 150 3.78 -6.65 19.78
CA ALA A 150 4.09 -7.46 18.61
C ALA A 150 5.59 -7.56 18.32
N VAL A 151 6.34 -6.48 18.50
CA VAL A 151 7.80 -6.50 18.35
C VAL A 151 8.42 -7.36 19.45
N ALA A 152 8.04 -7.18 20.72
CA ALA A 152 8.58 -7.93 21.84
C ALA A 152 8.34 -9.44 21.70
N GLU A 153 7.11 -9.86 21.43
CA GLU A 153 6.75 -11.27 21.24
C GLU A 153 7.45 -11.89 20.02
N SER A 154 7.57 -11.12 18.94
CA SER A 154 8.30 -11.57 17.74
C SER A 154 9.79 -11.76 18.03
N LEU A 155 10.43 -10.82 18.72
CA LEU A 155 11.85 -10.94 19.10
C LEU A 155 12.07 -12.12 20.05
N SER A 156 11.22 -12.29 21.06
CA SER A 156 11.29 -13.45 21.96
C SER A 156 11.19 -14.78 21.21
N ALA A 157 10.30 -14.88 20.22
CA ALA A 157 10.13 -16.08 19.41
C ALA A 157 11.28 -16.32 18.41
N LEU A 158 11.94 -15.26 17.94
CA LEU A 158 13.10 -15.33 17.06
C LEU A 158 14.39 -15.69 17.83
N ASP A 159 14.52 -15.20 19.05
CA ASP A 159 15.67 -15.45 19.94
C ASP A 159 15.61 -16.84 20.61
N ASP A 160 14.42 -17.44 20.70
CA ASP A 160 14.25 -18.81 21.20
C ASP A 160 14.95 -19.83 20.28
N PRO A 161 15.98 -20.55 20.77
CA PRO A 161 16.77 -21.48 19.98
C PRO A 161 15.99 -22.73 19.54
N ASP A 162 14.87 -23.06 20.17
CA ASP A 162 14.02 -24.18 19.79
C ASP A 162 12.95 -23.76 18.78
N ARG A 163 12.58 -22.46 18.77
CA ARG A 163 11.55 -21.91 17.88
C ARG A 163 12.10 -21.22 16.63
N ARG A 164 12.92 -20.16 16.79
CA ARG A 164 13.49 -19.29 15.74
C ARG A 164 12.52 -18.75 14.68
N LYS A 165 11.21 -18.74 14.98
CA LYS A 165 10.14 -18.51 14.00
C LYS A 165 9.06 -17.63 14.61
N ALA A 166 8.75 -16.53 13.93
CA ALA A 166 7.67 -15.63 14.32
C ALA A 166 6.72 -15.42 13.14
N LEU A 167 5.42 -15.46 13.41
CA LEU A 167 4.37 -15.18 12.46
C LEU A 167 3.48 -14.07 12.99
N VAL A 168 3.36 -12.99 12.22
CA VAL A 168 2.60 -11.79 12.61
C VAL A 168 1.44 -11.57 11.66
N TYR A 169 0.23 -11.65 12.20
CA TYR A 169 -1.01 -11.38 11.50
C TYR A 169 -1.56 -10.01 11.88
N LEU A 170 -1.34 -9.00 11.04
CA LEU A 170 -1.88 -7.67 11.26
C LEU A 170 -2.63 -7.19 10.02
N ALA A 171 -3.91 -6.89 10.20
CA ALA A 171 -4.75 -6.32 9.15
C ALA A 171 -4.12 -5.08 8.47
N THR A 172 -4.53 -4.84 7.22
CA THR A 172 -4.10 -3.66 6.47
C THR A 172 -4.46 -2.39 7.24
N GLY A 173 -3.50 -1.47 7.38
CA GLY A 173 -3.66 -0.25 8.17
C GLY A 173 -3.07 -0.33 9.59
N LEU A 174 -2.80 -1.53 10.12
CA LEU A 174 -2.18 -1.73 11.43
C LEU A 174 -0.63 -1.71 11.43
N GLY A 175 -0.01 -1.40 10.30
CA GLY A 175 1.43 -1.17 10.24
C GLY A 175 2.29 -2.43 10.31
N LYS A 176 2.02 -3.45 9.49
CA LYS A 176 2.90 -4.64 9.32
C LYS A 176 4.36 -4.26 9.13
N THR A 177 4.62 -3.35 8.18
CA THR A 177 5.97 -2.88 7.88
C THR A 177 6.60 -2.11 9.05
N VAL A 178 5.78 -1.49 9.92
CA VAL A 178 6.29 -0.83 11.13
C VAL A 178 6.82 -1.87 12.11
N VAL A 179 6.10 -2.97 12.31
CA VAL A 179 6.58 -4.08 13.17
C VAL A 179 7.81 -4.74 12.56
N ALA A 180 7.76 -5.14 11.28
CA ALA A 180 8.90 -5.75 10.60
C ALA A 180 10.14 -4.82 10.58
N GLY A 181 9.95 -3.52 10.30
CA GLY A 181 11.01 -2.52 10.35
C GLY A 181 11.59 -2.34 11.74
N SER A 182 10.77 -2.39 12.79
CA SER A 182 11.26 -2.30 14.18
C SER A 182 12.11 -3.52 14.57
N ILE A 183 11.76 -4.70 14.07
CA ILE A 183 12.58 -5.91 14.22
C ILE A 183 13.91 -5.75 13.47
N VAL A 184 13.90 -5.20 12.25
CA VAL A 184 15.13 -4.86 11.51
C VAL A 184 16.02 -3.89 12.31
N ALA A 185 15.42 -2.85 12.90
CA ALA A 185 16.15 -1.88 13.72
C ALA A 185 16.79 -2.55 14.93
N ASP A 186 16.04 -3.39 15.65
CA ASP A 186 16.54 -4.13 16.82
C ASP A 186 17.73 -5.04 16.46
N TRP A 187 17.64 -5.78 15.35
CA TRP A 187 18.74 -6.62 14.86
C TRP A 187 20.00 -5.79 14.51
N LEU A 188 19.83 -4.65 13.85
CA LEU A 188 20.95 -3.75 13.51
C LEU A 188 21.53 -3.03 14.73
N ASP A 189 20.73 -2.79 15.77
CA ASP A 189 21.20 -2.21 17.03
C ASP A 189 22.04 -3.22 17.83
N ARG A 190 21.74 -4.52 17.71
CA ARG A 190 22.54 -5.62 18.30
C ARG A 190 23.85 -5.83 17.53
N ASP A 191 23.78 -5.82 16.20
CA ASP A 191 24.94 -6.01 15.32
C ASP A 191 24.80 -5.19 14.02
N LEU A 192 25.66 -4.18 13.88
CA LEU A 192 25.69 -3.31 12.69
C LEU A 192 26.14 -4.04 11.42
N GLU A 193 26.76 -5.22 11.53
CA GLU A 193 27.18 -6.04 10.41
C GLU A 193 26.16 -7.12 10.03
N ALA A 194 25.03 -7.21 10.76
CA ALA A 194 23.97 -8.17 10.49
C ALA A 194 23.45 -8.09 9.04
N LYS A 195 23.31 -9.25 8.42
CA LYS A 195 22.80 -9.43 7.06
C LYS A 195 21.33 -9.83 7.13
N ILE A 196 20.47 -8.92 6.69
CA ILE A 196 19.02 -9.14 6.75
C ILE A 196 18.48 -9.29 5.32
N LEU A 197 17.75 -10.37 5.07
CA LEU A 197 17.08 -10.62 3.79
C LEU A 197 15.58 -10.37 3.93
N VAL A 198 15.04 -9.43 3.14
CA VAL A 198 13.61 -9.12 3.07
C VAL A 198 13.06 -9.56 1.72
N VAL A 199 12.05 -10.41 1.73
CA VAL A 199 11.49 -11.05 0.55
C VAL A 199 10.03 -10.67 0.35
N ALA A 200 9.65 -10.43 -0.91
CA ALA A 200 8.25 -10.27 -1.34
C ALA A 200 7.98 -11.01 -2.66
N HIS A 201 6.72 -11.10 -3.07
CA HIS A 201 6.32 -11.83 -4.28
C HIS A 201 6.50 -11.03 -5.58
N GLY A 202 6.52 -9.70 -5.51
CA GLY A 202 6.58 -8.84 -6.70
C GLY A 202 7.60 -7.70 -6.57
N ALA A 203 8.23 -7.32 -7.68
CA ALA A 203 9.27 -6.30 -7.69
C ALA A 203 8.80 -4.90 -7.26
N ALA A 204 7.55 -4.53 -7.59
CA ALA A 204 6.97 -3.28 -7.13
C ALA A 204 6.82 -3.25 -5.59
N LEU A 205 6.48 -4.40 -4.98
CA LEU A 205 6.42 -4.53 -3.53
C LEU A 205 7.80 -4.49 -2.89
N VAL A 206 8.80 -5.10 -3.52
CA VAL A 206 10.21 -5.01 -3.07
C VAL A 206 10.66 -3.55 -3.02
N GLU A 207 10.38 -2.76 -4.05
CA GLU A 207 10.70 -1.32 -4.06
C GLU A 207 9.96 -0.56 -2.96
N GLN A 208 8.66 -0.84 -2.79
CA GLN A 208 7.86 -0.20 -1.75
C GLN A 208 8.33 -0.57 -0.33
N LEU A 209 8.63 -1.85 -0.10
CA LEU A 209 9.10 -2.36 1.19
C LEU A 209 10.43 -1.71 1.56
N GLU A 210 11.39 -1.65 0.63
CA GLU A 210 12.66 -0.97 0.86
C GLU A 210 12.44 0.47 1.35
N LYS A 211 11.68 1.26 0.59
CA LYS A 211 11.41 2.68 0.92
C LYS A 211 10.73 2.82 2.28
N SER A 212 9.78 1.95 2.57
CA SER A 212 9.05 1.95 3.85
C SER A 212 9.87 1.48 5.05
N MET A 213 10.98 0.76 4.81
CA MET A 213 11.89 0.31 5.86
C MET A 213 13.05 1.29 6.13
N TRP A 214 13.35 2.24 5.24
CA TRP A 214 14.38 3.27 5.49
C TRP A 214 14.24 4.04 6.82
N PRO A 215 13.04 4.35 7.33
CA PRO A 215 12.85 4.93 8.67
C PRO A 215 13.46 4.10 9.82
N PHE A 216 13.69 2.82 9.62
CA PHE A 216 14.20 1.88 10.61
C PHE A 216 15.67 1.48 10.38
N ILE A 217 16.26 1.90 9.26
CA ILE A 217 17.61 1.49 8.86
C ILE A 217 18.54 2.71 8.99
N PRO A 218 19.52 2.69 9.92
CA PRO A 218 20.47 3.79 10.07
C PRO A 218 21.15 4.18 8.75
N LYS A 219 21.46 5.47 8.58
CA LYS A 219 22.06 5.99 7.34
C LYS A 219 23.41 5.35 6.99
N GLY A 220 24.10 4.80 7.99
CA GLY A 220 25.37 4.10 7.82
C GLY A 220 25.21 2.67 7.27
N ILE A 221 24.02 2.09 7.41
CA ILE A 221 23.74 0.72 6.99
C ILE A 221 23.31 0.70 5.53
N PRO A 222 24.00 -0.07 4.66
CA PRO A 222 23.61 -0.19 3.27
C PRO A 222 22.26 -0.89 3.09
N THR A 223 21.54 -0.46 2.07
CA THR A 223 20.39 -1.19 1.52
C THR A 223 20.69 -1.54 0.06
N GLN A 224 20.27 -2.73 -0.37
CA GLN A 224 20.38 -3.15 -1.77
C GLN A 224 19.17 -3.95 -2.22
N ARG A 225 18.93 -3.95 -3.53
CA ARG A 225 18.00 -4.86 -4.19
C ARG A 225 18.82 -5.85 -4.99
N ILE A 226 18.34 -7.08 -5.09
CA ILE A 226 18.89 -8.09 -5.99
C ILE A 226 17.79 -8.56 -6.94
N GLY A 227 18.14 -8.72 -8.22
CA GLY A 227 17.20 -9.07 -9.29
C GLY A 227 16.92 -7.91 -10.25
N GLN A 228 16.18 -8.17 -11.32
CA GLN A 228 15.87 -7.20 -12.38
C GLN A 228 17.11 -6.49 -12.99
N GLY A 229 18.23 -7.21 -13.12
CA GLY A 229 19.48 -6.66 -13.64
C GLY A 229 20.40 -6.05 -12.59
N GLU A 230 19.98 -5.95 -11.32
CA GLU A 230 20.87 -5.61 -10.20
C GLU A 230 21.55 -6.88 -9.65
N HIS A 231 22.88 -6.95 -9.75
CA HIS A 231 23.73 -7.97 -9.11
C HIS A 231 24.62 -7.32 -8.05
N ARG A 232 24.81 -7.99 -6.91
CA ARG A 232 25.66 -7.51 -5.81
C ARG A 232 26.44 -8.68 -5.21
N ASP A 233 27.76 -8.53 -5.15
CA ASP A 233 28.63 -9.53 -4.54
C ASP A 233 28.66 -9.39 -3.01
N ASN A 234 28.53 -8.16 -2.51
CA ASN A 234 28.46 -7.86 -1.09
C ASN A 234 27.01 -7.58 -0.66
N LEU A 235 26.47 -8.45 0.20
CA LEU A 235 25.11 -8.40 0.76
C LEU A 235 25.08 -7.98 2.24
N SER A 236 26.01 -7.12 2.66
CA SER A 236 26.01 -6.46 3.99
C SER A 236 24.77 -5.58 4.20
N GLY A 237 24.30 -5.48 5.43
CA GLY A 237 23.11 -4.69 5.77
C GLY A 237 21.82 -5.35 5.30
N VAL A 238 20.91 -4.59 4.70
CA VAL A 238 19.56 -5.07 4.35
C VAL A 238 19.40 -5.28 2.84
N THR A 239 19.11 -6.53 2.46
CA THR A 239 18.92 -6.96 1.08
C THR A 239 17.44 -7.22 0.80
N PHE A 240 16.91 -6.62 -0.26
CA PHE A 240 15.52 -6.78 -0.70
C PHE A 240 15.45 -7.58 -2.00
N ALA A 241 14.58 -8.58 -2.08
CA ALA A 241 14.52 -9.48 -3.23
C ALA A 241 13.11 -10.02 -3.49
N VAL A 242 12.85 -10.38 -4.75
CA VAL A 242 11.72 -11.30 -5.05
C VAL A 242 12.12 -12.73 -4.75
N LEU A 243 11.15 -13.57 -4.41
CA LEU A 243 11.36 -14.96 -3.99
C LEU A 243 12.27 -15.78 -4.94
N PRO A 244 12.09 -15.78 -6.28
CA PRO A 244 12.96 -16.54 -7.18
C PRO A 244 14.42 -16.05 -7.17
N THR A 245 14.64 -14.75 -6.98
CA THR A 245 16.00 -14.20 -6.91
C THR A 245 16.64 -14.49 -5.57
N ALA A 246 15.91 -14.37 -4.47
CA ALA A 246 16.37 -14.76 -3.15
C ALA A 246 16.85 -16.22 -3.14
N HIS A 247 16.05 -17.12 -3.74
CA HIS A 247 16.38 -18.53 -3.92
C HIS A 247 17.74 -18.73 -4.58
N ALA A 248 17.96 -18.12 -5.74
CA ALA A 248 19.21 -18.26 -6.48
C ALA A 248 20.46 -17.81 -5.70
N TYR A 249 20.34 -16.78 -4.86
CA TYR A 249 21.46 -16.36 -4.00
C TYR A 249 21.67 -17.31 -2.81
N VAL A 250 20.59 -17.81 -2.21
CA VAL A 250 20.64 -18.79 -1.12
C VAL A 250 21.28 -20.10 -1.60
N GLU A 251 20.93 -20.58 -2.80
CA GLU A 251 21.57 -21.75 -3.43
C GLU A 251 23.07 -21.55 -3.65
N ARG A 252 23.50 -20.32 -3.98
CA ARG A 252 24.91 -19.96 -4.16
C ARG A 252 25.67 -19.76 -2.84
N GLY A 253 25.04 -20.02 -1.70
CA GLY A 253 25.68 -19.97 -0.38
C GLY A 253 25.43 -18.68 0.41
N TYR A 254 24.53 -17.79 -0.03
CA TYR A 254 24.13 -16.66 0.81
C TYR A 254 23.39 -17.16 2.06
N ARG A 255 23.87 -16.73 3.23
CA ARG A 255 23.26 -17.03 4.54
C ARG A 255 23.07 -15.70 5.27
N PRO A 256 21.84 -15.15 5.31
CA PRO A 256 21.52 -14.01 6.15
C PRO A 256 21.40 -14.44 7.62
N ASP A 257 21.48 -13.47 8.52
CA ASP A 257 21.27 -13.65 9.96
C ASP A 257 19.77 -13.60 10.32
N LEU A 258 18.96 -12.93 9.48
CA LEU A 258 17.50 -12.87 9.60
C LEU A 258 16.85 -12.88 8.21
N ILE A 259 15.77 -13.66 8.05
CA ILE A 259 14.90 -13.59 6.87
C ILE A 259 13.51 -13.06 7.25
N ILE A 260 13.02 -12.05 6.52
CA ILE A 260 11.67 -11.49 6.65
C ILE A 260 10.93 -11.72 5.35
N ILE A 261 9.70 -12.21 5.45
CA ILE A 261 8.89 -12.53 4.27
C ILE A 261 7.54 -11.80 4.40
N ASP A 262 7.29 -10.89 3.47
CA ASP A 262 6.04 -10.13 3.38
C ASP A 262 5.01 -10.88 2.55
N GLU A 263 3.75 -10.81 2.99
CA GLU A 263 2.61 -11.50 2.40
C GLU A 263 2.84 -13.01 2.28
N VAL A 264 3.18 -13.64 3.41
CA VAL A 264 3.47 -15.07 3.50
C VAL A 264 2.36 -16.01 3.00
N HIS A 265 1.17 -15.51 2.68
CA HIS A 265 0.13 -16.32 2.06
C HIS A 265 0.39 -16.68 0.58
N HIS A 266 1.28 -15.97 -0.13
CA HIS A 266 1.67 -16.28 -1.53
C HIS A 266 2.69 -17.39 -1.68
N VAL A 267 3.21 -17.83 -0.56
CA VAL A 267 4.50 -18.50 -0.49
C VAL A 267 4.47 -19.95 -1.04
N GLY A 268 3.30 -20.58 -1.12
CA GLY A 268 3.14 -21.95 -1.61
C GLY A 268 2.97 -22.13 -3.13
N GLU A 269 3.10 -21.09 -3.95
CA GLU A 269 2.74 -21.17 -5.39
C GLU A 269 3.84 -21.73 -6.30
N SER A 270 5.11 -21.71 -5.88
CA SER A 270 6.26 -21.91 -6.80
C SER A 270 7.37 -22.84 -6.30
N GLY A 271 7.25 -23.44 -5.11
CA GLY A 271 8.26 -24.35 -4.54
C GLY A 271 9.57 -23.68 -4.08
N TYR A 272 9.95 -22.51 -4.63
CA TYR A 272 11.15 -21.77 -4.24
C TYR A 272 11.23 -21.49 -2.74
N TYR A 273 10.09 -21.18 -2.14
CA TYR A 273 10.06 -20.94 -0.70
C TYR A 273 10.42 -22.17 0.11
N ALA A 274 9.84 -23.33 -0.21
CA ALA A 274 10.10 -24.56 0.51
C ALA A 274 11.60 -24.86 0.55
N HIS A 275 12.28 -24.62 -0.58
CA HIS A 275 13.74 -24.79 -0.66
C HIS A 275 14.52 -23.71 0.10
N ILE A 276 14.15 -22.43 0.03
CA ILE A 276 14.79 -21.38 0.85
C ILE A 276 14.71 -21.74 2.34
N ILE A 277 13.55 -22.21 2.79
CA ILE A 277 13.29 -22.61 4.16
C ILE A 277 14.12 -23.83 4.56
N GLU A 278 14.23 -24.83 3.68
CA GLU A 278 15.07 -26.01 3.88
C GLU A 278 16.55 -25.62 4.03
N VAL A 279 17.06 -24.78 3.12
CA VAL A 279 18.48 -24.38 3.11
C VAL A 279 18.83 -23.44 4.28
N LEU A 280 17.87 -22.62 4.71
CA LEU A 280 18.03 -21.65 5.80
C LEU A 280 17.38 -22.12 7.10
N ASP A 281 17.31 -23.44 7.36
CA ASP A 281 16.51 -23.93 8.48
C ASP A 281 16.95 -23.39 9.85
N SER A 282 18.26 -23.17 10.03
CA SER A 282 18.83 -22.61 11.25
C SER A 282 18.69 -21.09 11.38
N VAL A 283 18.25 -20.38 10.33
CA VAL A 283 18.16 -18.92 10.31
C VAL A 283 16.82 -18.47 10.91
N PRO A 284 16.82 -17.54 11.87
CA PRO A 284 15.60 -16.91 12.37
C PRO A 284 14.75 -16.32 11.25
N ARG A 285 13.44 -16.56 11.31
CA ARG A 285 12.52 -16.16 10.23
C ARG A 285 11.24 -15.50 10.74
N LEU A 286 10.91 -14.36 10.13
CA LEU A 286 9.70 -13.60 10.38
C LEU A 286 8.78 -13.66 9.17
N GLY A 287 7.56 -14.16 9.38
CA GLY A 287 6.46 -14.05 8.42
C GLY A 287 5.51 -12.93 8.80
N VAL A 288 5.17 -12.04 7.85
CA VAL A 288 4.14 -11.01 8.08
C VAL A 288 3.03 -11.11 7.03
N THR A 289 1.77 -10.99 7.45
CA THR A 289 0.65 -10.92 6.50
C THR A 289 -0.60 -10.25 7.08
N ALA A 290 -1.44 -9.67 6.22
CA ALA A 290 -2.76 -9.14 6.60
C ALA A 290 -3.88 -10.16 6.57
N THR A 291 -3.70 -11.28 5.88
CA THR A 291 -4.77 -12.25 5.64
C THR A 291 -4.29 -13.64 5.99
N PRO A 292 -4.86 -14.29 7.00
CA PRO A 292 -4.59 -15.70 7.30
C PRO A 292 -5.32 -16.66 6.34
N TRP A 293 -6.13 -16.13 5.42
CA TRP A 293 -7.09 -16.90 4.62
C TRP A 293 -6.47 -17.45 3.34
N ARG A 294 -5.93 -18.66 3.46
CA ARG A 294 -5.82 -19.64 2.37
C ARG A 294 -6.62 -20.88 2.82
N GLY A 295 -7.18 -21.65 1.89
CA GLY A 295 -7.74 -22.98 2.21
C GLY A 295 -6.71 -23.90 2.90
N ASP A 296 -5.43 -23.60 2.71
CA ASP A 296 -4.28 -24.31 3.26
C ASP A 296 -3.65 -23.56 4.45
N LYS A 297 -4.45 -23.10 5.43
CA LYS A 297 -3.93 -22.50 6.68
C LYS A 297 -2.82 -23.34 7.34
N PHE A 298 -2.92 -24.66 7.16
CA PHE A 298 -1.95 -25.63 7.67
C PHE A 298 -0.52 -25.39 7.15
N ASP A 299 -0.30 -24.93 5.91
CA ASP A 299 1.05 -24.83 5.34
C ASP A 299 1.88 -23.68 5.93
N ILE A 300 1.24 -22.53 6.21
CA ILE A 300 1.92 -21.34 6.75
C ILE A 300 2.30 -21.58 8.21
N GLU A 301 1.36 -22.05 9.02
CA GLU A 301 1.60 -22.34 10.43
C GLU A 301 2.54 -23.53 10.63
N THR A 302 2.54 -24.52 9.72
CA THR A 302 3.57 -25.58 9.74
C THR A 302 4.97 -25.00 9.54
N THR A 303 5.11 -23.93 8.75
CA THR A 303 6.42 -23.34 8.47
C THR A 303 6.90 -22.34 9.52
N PHE A 304 6.01 -21.49 10.04
CA PHE A 304 6.36 -20.42 10.99
C PHE A 304 5.89 -20.67 12.44
N GLY A 305 5.17 -21.76 12.69
CA GLY A 305 4.41 -21.95 13.92
C GLY A 305 3.14 -21.10 13.97
N PRO A 306 2.38 -21.18 15.08
CA PRO A 306 1.21 -20.34 15.29
C PRO A 306 1.60 -18.85 15.35
N PRO A 307 0.68 -17.94 14.98
CA PRO A 307 0.93 -16.50 15.05
C PRO A 307 1.30 -16.07 16.47
N VAL A 308 2.41 -15.34 16.61
CA VAL A 308 2.80 -14.71 17.90
C VAL A 308 1.87 -13.55 18.24
N VAL A 309 1.39 -12.86 17.22
CA VAL A 309 0.41 -11.77 17.35
C VAL A 309 -0.58 -11.84 16.21
N GLN A 310 -1.85 -11.64 16.54
CA GLN A 310 -2.95 -11.53 15.60
C GLN A 310 -3.85 -10.34 15.94
N MET A 311 -4.05 -9.44 14.98
CA MET A 311 -5.01 -8.34 15.07
C MET A 311 -5.78 -8.21 13.75
N SER A 312 -7.08 -8.49 13.82
CA SER A 312 -8.03 -8.35 12.72
C SER A 312 -8.41 -6.88 12.49
N ILE A 313 -9.15 -6.60 11.41
CA ILE A 313 -9.72 -5.27 11.19
C ILE A 313 -10.71 -4.93 12.31
N ALA A 314 -11.63 -5.84 12.63
CA ALA A 314 -12.64 -5.64 13.66
C ALA A 314 -11.99 -5.28 15.00
N GLU A 315 -10.96 -6.04 15.38
CA GLU A 315 -10.19 -5.79 16.59
C GLU A 315 -9.45 -4.45 16.56
N GLY A 316 -8.86 -4.12 15.42
CA GLY A 316 -8.19 -2.84 15.21
C GLY A 316 -9.14 -1.64 15.34
N ILE A 317 -10.37 -1.74 14.84
CA ILE A 317 -11.41 -0.71 14.99
C ILE A 317 -11.84 -0.61 16.45
N ARG A 318 -12.13 -1.74 17.09
CA ARG A 318 -12.59 -1.81 18.48
C ARG A 318 -11.59 -1.23 19.48
N ARG A 319 -10.30 -1.52 19.29
CA ARG A 319 -9.20 -0.94 20.10
C ARG A 319 -8.82 0.49 19.71
N GLY A 320 -9.49 1.09 18.72
CA GLY A 320 -9.22 2.47 18.28
C GLY A 320 -7.90 2.64 17.52
N TYR A 321 -7.35 1.57 16.94
CA TYR A 321 -6.14 1.60 16.10
C TYR A 321 -6.45 1.76 14.62
N LEU A 322 -7.71 1.60 14.22
CA LEU A 322 -8.26 1.86 12.90
C LEU A 322 -9.44 2.83 13.01
N ALA A 323 -9.70 3.57 11.94
CA ALA A 323 -10.86 4.45 11.84
C ALA A 323 -12.16 3.62 11.87
N GLN A 324 -13.23 4.20 12.42
CA GLN A 324 -14.57 3.61 12.36
C GLN A 324 -15.02 3.51 10.90
N VAL A 325 -15.94 2.58 10.61
CA VAL A 325 -16.47 2.37 9.26
C VAL A 325 -17.96 2.69 9.25
N ASP A 326 -18.36 3.55 8.33
CA ASP A 326 -19.76 3.69 7.90
C ASP A 326 -19.89 2.98 6.56
N TYR A 327 -20.32 1.72 6.58
CA TYR A 327 -20.42 0.89 5.40
C TYR A 327 -21.86 0.92 4.88
N ARG A 328 -22.05 1.47 3.69
CA ARG A 328 -23.35 1.61 3.04
C ARG A 328 -23.37 0.69 1.83
N LEU A 329 -24.09 -0.41 1.98
CA LEU A 329 -24.30 -1.35 0.89
C LEU A 329 -25.54 -0.91 0.12
N LEU A 330 -25.32 -0.53 -1.13
CA LEU A 330 -26.35 0.01 -2.01
C LEU A 330 -26.98 -1.16 -2.78
N ALA A 331 -27.90 -1.86 -2.11
CA ALA A 331 -28.56 -3.07 -2.58
C ALA A 331 -30.02 -2.84 -3.03
N ASP A 332 -30.39 -1.60 -3.36
CA ASP A 332 -31.77 -1.21 -3.73
C ASP A 332 -32.18 -1.73 -5.12
N ASN A 333 -31.25 -2.41 -5.77
CA ASN A 333 -31.33 -2.92 -7.13
C ASN A 333 -31.58 -4.44 -7.18
N ILE A 334 -32.01 -5.04 -6.06
CA ILE A 334 -32.37 -6.46 -5.99
C ILE A 334 -33.74 -6.69 -6.65
N ASP A 335 -33.79 -7.56 -7.67
CA ASP A 335 -35.04 -8.05 -8.26
C ASP A 335 -35.71 -9.06 -7.32
N TRP A 336 -36.58 -8.52 -6.46
CA TRP A 336 -37.35 -9.27 -5.48
C TRP A 336 -38.38 -10.24 -6.08
N ASP A 337 -38.85 -9.98 -7.29
CA ASP A 337 -39.78 -10.88 -7.98
C ASP A 337 -39.02 -12.14 -8.44
N PHE A 338 -37.78 -11.98 -8.89
CA PHE A 338 -36.90 -13.11 -9.18
C PHE A 338 -36.51 -13.91 -7.92
N VAL A 339 -36.25 -13.28 -6.77
CA VAL A 339 -35.91 -14.00 -5.51
C VAL A 339 -37.01 -15.00 -5.11
N LYS A 340 -38.28 -14.62 -5.27
CA LYS A 340 -39.43 -15.49 -4.93
C LYS A 340 -39.51 -16.73 -5.82
N ASP A 341 -39.25 -16.56 -7.12
CA ASP A 341 -39.27 -17.65 -8.11
C ASP A 341 -38.00 -18.52 -8.09
N ALA A 342 -36.87 -17.94 -7.69
CA ALA A 342 -35.58 -18.63 -7.64
C ALA A 342 -35.52 -19.71 -6.55
N SER A 343 -36.41 -19.66 -5.55
CA SER A 343 -36.52 -20.69 -4.51
C SER A 343 -36.81 -22.10 -5.02
N LYS A 344 -37.24 -22.24 -6.28
CA LYS A 344 -37.63 -23.51 -6.90
C LYS A 344 -36.57 -24.13 -7.83
N HIS A 345 -35.41 -23.49 -8.02
CA HIS A 345 -34.38 -23.95 -8.96
C HIS A 345 -32.94 -23.76 -8.44
N SER A 346 -32.05 -24.74 -8.65
CA SER A 346 -30.64 -24.64 -8.28
C SER A 346 -29.85 -23.78 -9.29
N TYR A 347 -29.55 -22.53 -8.95
CA TYR A 347 -28.74 -21.61 -9.77
C TYR A 347 -27.27 -21.59 -9.35
N THR A 348 -26.38 -21.28 -10.30
CA THR A 348 -24.98 -20.94 -9.98
C THR A 348 -24.90 -19.51 -9.42
N ILE A 349 -23.89 -19.20 -8.62
CA ILE A 349 -23.66 -17.84 -8.07
C ILE A 349 -23.60 -16.79 -9.18
N LYS A 350 -22.98 -17.13 -10.32
CA LYS A 350 -22.85 -16.23 -11.47
C LYS A 350 -24.19 -15.91 -12.12
N ASP A 351 -25.03 -16.92 -12.33
CA ASP A 351 -26.38 -16.73 -12.88
C ASP A 351 -27.27 -15.95 -11.91
N LEU A 352 -27.12 -16.24 -10.63
CA LEU A 352 -27.86 -15.60 -9.56
C LEU A 352 -27.49 -14.12 -9.43
N ASN A 353 -26.20 -13.76 -9.41
CA ASN A 353 -25.75 -12.36 -9.40
C ASN A 353 -26.22 -11.58 -10.65
N ARG A 354 -26.20 -12.21 -11.83
CA ARG A 354 -26.65 -11.56 -13.07
C ARG A 354 -28.15 -11.23 -13.08
N ARG A 355 -28.95 -12.02 -12.37
CA ARG A 355 -30.41 -11.91 -12.35
C ARG A 355 -30.93 -11.14 -11.13
N LEU A 356 -30.25 -11.27 -9.99
CA LEU A 356 -30.63 -10.60 -8.76
C LEU A 356 -30.36 -9.11 -8.81
N PHE A 357 -29.30 -8.65 -9.45
CA PHE A 357 -28.87 -7.26 -9.30
C PHE A 357 -28.95 -6.48 -10.61
N ILE A 358 -29.62 -5.33 -10.57
CA ILE A 358 -29.68 -4.37 -11.68
C ILE A 358 -28.51 -3.39 -11.57
N PRO A 359 -27.63 -3.24 -12.58
CA PRO A 359 -26.51 -2.29 -12.48
C PRO A 359 -26.98 -0.87 -12.11
N GLU A 360 -26.44 -0.30 -11.03
CA GLU A 360 -26.71 1.10 -10.68
C GLU A 360 -26.20 2.02 -11.79
N ARG A 361 -26.94 3.11 -12.06
CA ARG A 361 -26.49 4.14 -13.01
C ARG A 361 -25.44 5.02 -12.37
N ASP A 362 -24.41 5.39 -13.13
CA ASP A 362 -23.32 6.27 -12.68
C ASP A 362 -23.86 7.55 -12.01
N ASP A 363 -24.94 8.15 -12.53
CA ASP A 363 -25.59 9.34 -11.96
C ASP A 363 -26.06 9.14 -10.51
N ALA A 364 -26.64 7.97 -10.19
CA ALA A 364 -27.10 7.66 -8.84
C ALA A 364 -25.93 7.53 -7.86
N ILE A 365 -24.82 6.92 -8.31
CA ILE A 365 -23.59 6.81 -7.54
C ILE A 365 -23.01 8.21 -7.26
N ILE A 366 -23.00 9.08 -8.28
CA ILE A 366 -22.52 10.46 -8.17
C ILE A 366 -23.38 11.28 -7.20
N ASP A 367 -24.69 11.15 -7.23
CA ASP A 367 -25.60 11.83 -6.30
C ASP A 367 -25.35 11.40 -4.85
N ARG A 368 -25.20 10.10 -4.62
CA ARG A 368 -24.89 9.53 -3.29
C ARG A 368 -23.52 9.99 -2.81
N LEU A 369 -22.50 9.91 -3.68
CA LEU A 369 -21.17 10.41 -3.39
C LEU A 369 -21.20 11.90 -3.05
N THR A 370 -21.94 12.72 -3.79
CA THR A 370 -22.08 14.17 -3.54
C THR A 370 -22.64 14.45 -2.14
N LYS A 371 -23.67 13.71 -1.71
CA LYS A 371 -24.26 13.84 -0.36
C LYS A 371 -23.23 13.50 0.73
N VAL A 372 -22.56 12.36 0.60
CA VAL A 372 -21.52 11.93 1.55
C VAL A 372 -20.36 12.91 1.56
N TRP A 373 -19.93 13.38 0.39
CA TRP A 373 -18.84 14.33 0.23
C TRP A 373 -19.09 15.62 0.99
N ASN A 374 -20.29 16.20 0.83
CA ASN A 374 -20.67 17.45 1.50
C ASN A 374 -20.84 17.30 3.02
N ALA A 375 -21.19 16.10 3.50
CA ALA A 375 -21.27 15.80 4.93
C ALA A 375 -19.90 15.47 5.57
N THR A 376 -18.88 15.17 4.75
CA THR A 376 -17.57 14.71 5.24
C THR A 376 -16.63 15.89 5.43
N ARG A 377 -16.01 15.99 6.62
CA ARG A 377 -14.99 17.01 6.89
C ARG A 377 -13.70 16.70 6.12
N ALA A 378 -13.21 17.67 5.34
CA ALA A 378 -12.00 17.54 4.53
C ALA A 378 -11.99 16.24 3.68
N PRO A 379 -12.95 16.10 2.75
CA PRO A 379 -13.18 14.86 2.03
C PRO A 379 -12.01 14.52 1.10
N ARG A 380 -11.63 13.25 1.09
CA ARG A 380 -10.72 12.65 0.13
C ARG A 380 -11.22 11.26 -0.21
N GLY A 381 -11.41 11.01 -1.50
CA GLY A 381 -12.07 9.81 -1.97
C GLY A 381 -11.28 9.02 -2.99
N ILE A 382 -11.56 7.71 -3.04
CA ILE A 382 -11.18 6.85 -4.16
C ILE A 382 -12.42 6.12 -4.67
N VAL A 383 -12.59 6.12 -5.98
CA VAL A 383 -13.60 5.35 -6.70
C VAL A 383 -12.91 4.20 -7.42
N PHE A 384 -13.41 2.97 -7.24
CA PHE A 384 -12.94 1.77 -7.91
C PHE A 384 -13.87 1.39 -9.06
N CYS A 385 -13.41 1.59 -10.30
CA CYS A 385 -14.16 1.32 -11.52
C CYS A 385 -13.72 0.00 -12.19
N GLN A 386 -14.59 -0.56 -13.04
CA GLN A 386 -14.39 -1.87 -13.67
C GLN A 386 -13.37 -1.85 -14.80
N THR A 387 -13.43 -0.82 -15.64
CA THR A 387 -12.60 -0.70 -16.84
C THR A 387 -12.01 0.68 -16.92
N ILE A 388 -10.93 0.81 -17.71
CA ILE A 388 -10.29 2.11 -18.00
C ILE A 388 -11.32 3.07 -18.61
N GLU A 389 -12.10 2.61 -19.58
CA GLU A 389 -13.16 3.41 -20.21
C GLU A 389 -14.22 3.88 -19.20
N HIS A 390 -14.68 2.98 -18.31
CA HIS A 390 -15.61 3.35 -17.25
C HIS A 390 -14.99 4.40 -16.32
N SER A 391 -13.72 4.25 -15.94
CA SER A 391 -13.04 5.21 -15.06
C SER A 391 -12.92 6.60 -15.68
N GLU A 392 -12.61 6.70 -16.97
CA GLU A 392 -12.51 7.98 -17.67
C GLU A 392 -13.90 8.63 -17.81
N ARG A 393 -14.91 7.86 -18.26
CA ARG A 393 -16.29 8.36 -18.34
C ARG A 393 -16.82 8.83 -16.98
N PHE A 394 -16.59 8.04 -15.93
CA PHE A 394 -17.03 8.37 -14.57
C PHE A 394 -16.33 9.62 -14.06
N ALA A 395 -15.03 9.75 -14.31
CA ALA A 395 -14.28 10.97 -13.96
C ALA A 395 -14.77 12.20 -14.72
N ASP A 396 -15.16 12.08 -15.99
CA ASP A 396 -15.74 13.19 -16.76
C ASP A 396 -17.07 13.66 -16.18
N LEU A 397 -17.95 12.73 -15.79
CA LEU A 397 -19.20 13.07 -15.10
C LEU A 397 -18.95 13.79 -13.77
N LEU A 398 -17.98 13.31 -12.99
CA LEU A 398 -17.57 13.97 -11.75
C LEU A 398 -17.00 15.38 -11.99
N ARG A 399 -16.14 15.56 -13.01
CA ARG A 399 -15.57 16.88 -13.36
C ARG A 399 -16.63 17.88 -13.84
N GLY A 400 -17.74 17.39 -14.39
CA GLY A 400 -18.90 18.21 -14.75
C GLY A 400 -19.64 18.81 -13.55
N ASN A 401 -19.35 18.35 -12.33
CA ASN A 401 -19.98 18.79 -11.10
C ASN A 401 -19.01 19.68 -10.28
N SER A 402 -19.50 20.82 -9.80
CA SER A 402 -18.70 21.79 -9.03
C SER A 402 -18.36 21.36 -7.60
N THR A 403 -18.83 20.19 -7.15
CA THR A 403 -18.59 19.64 -5.81
C THR A 403 -17.10 19.32 -5.58
N TRP A 404 -16.39 18.85 -6.60
CA TRP A 404 -14.99 18.42 -6.49
C TRP A 404 -14.05 19.44 -7.12
N ARG A 405 -13.00 19.83 -6.39
CA ARG A 405 -12.00 20.78 -6.94
C ARG A 405 -10.99 20.12 -7.85
N GLY A 406 -10.76 18.82 -7.67
CA GLY A 406 -9.80 18.04 -8.45
C GLY A 406 -10.16 16.57 -8.50
N VAL A 407 -10.40 16.08 -9.73
CA VAL A 407 -10.72 14.69 -10.04
C VAL A 407 -9.75 14.15 -11.08
N GLU A 408 -9.02 13.09 -10.74
CA GLU A 408 -8.08 12.45 -11.65
C GLU A 408 -8.31 10.94 -11.74
N THR A 409 -8.12 10.38 -12.92
CA THR A 409 -8.08 8.94 -13.12
C THR A 409 -6.70 8.39 -12.80
N ILE A 410 -6.59 7.10 -12.48
CA ILE A 410 -5.32 6.41 -12.42
C ILE A 410 -5.53 4.94 -12.79
N HIS A 411 -4.84 4.48 -13.84
CA HIS A 411 -4.91 3.07 -14.28
C HIS A 411 -3.59 2.59 -14.93
N ASN A 412 -3.46 1.27 -15.10
CA ASN A 412 -2.24 0.63 -15.63
C ASN A 412 -1.86 1.08 -17.05
N GLY A 413 -2.83 1.53 -17.86
CA GLY A 413 -2.57 2.09 -19.19
C GLY A 413 -1.82 3.43 -19.22
N MET A 414 -1.68 4.14 -18.09
CA MET A 414 -0.94 5.40 -18.04
C MET A 414 0.58 5.18 -17.97
N ALA A 415 1.38 6.16 -18.39
CA ALA A 415 2.82 6.11 -18.15
C ALA A 415 3.14 6.14 -16.64
N LYS A 416 4.20 5.44 -16.19
CA LYS A 416 4.63 5.41 -14.78
C LYS A 416 4.75 6.82 -14.20
N ARG A 417 5.37 7.73 -14.95
CA ARG A 417 5.56 9.14 -14.57
C ARG A 417 4.25 9.87 -14.29
N GLU A 418 3.27 9.71 -15.18
CA GLU A 418 1.96 10.35 -15.04
C GLU A 418 1.22 9.82 -13.79
N ARG A 419 1.27 8.50 -13.55
CA ARG A 419 0.72 7.91 -12.32
C ARG A 419 1.35 8.51 -11.07
N GLN A 420 2.68 8.64 -11.05
CA GLN A 420 3.41 9.20 -9.91
C GLN A 420 3.07 10.67 -9.66
N GLN A 421 2.87 11.48 -10.71
CA GLN A 421 2.44 12.87 -10.57
C GLN A 421 1.03 12.99 -10.00
N ARG A 422 0.07 12.22 -10.53
CA ARG A 422 -1.31 12.21 -10.01
C ARG A 422 -1.35 11.77 -8.55
N LEU A 423 -0.54 10.78 -8.17
CA LEU A 423 -0.39 10.36 -6.77
C LEU A 423 0.24 11.44 -5.89
N LEU A 424 1.22 12.21 -6.39
CA LEU A 424 1.82 13.33 -5.67
C LEU A 424 0.81 14.47 -5.45
N ARG A 425 0.03 14.81 -6.49
CA ARG A 425 -1.08 15.77 -6.38
C ARG A 425 -2.13 15.32 -5.38
N PHE A 426 -2.49 14.04 -5.41
CA PHE A 426 -3.42 13.44 -4.45
C PHE A 426 -2.87 13.42 -3.01
N ARG A 427 -1.58 13.09 -2.79
CA ARG A 427 -0.91 13.18 -1.47
C ARG A 427 -1.00 14.60 -0.91
N SER A 428 -0.62 15.58 -1.73
CA SER A 428 -0.62 16.99 -1.33
C SER A 428 -2.02 17.58 -1.14
N GLY A 429 -3.06 16.94 -1.71
CA GLY A 429 -4.45 17.42 -1.65
C GLY A 429 -4.83 18.39 -2.76
N GLN A 430 -4.00 18.54 -3.79
CA GLN A 430 -4.37 19.25 -5.01
C GLN A 430 -5.46 18.48 -5.77
N THR A 431 -5.40 17.15 -5.71
CA THR A 431 -6.46 16.25 -6.17
C THR A 431 -7.19 15.70 -4.94
N GLU A 432 -8.51 15.76 -4.94
CA GLU A 432 -9.35 15.34 -3.81
C GLU A 432 -9.93 13.94 -4.03
N LEU A 433 -10.23 13.61 -5.30
CA LEU A 433 -10.89 12.38 -5.72
C LEU A 433 -10.07 11.68 -6.80
N LEU A 434 -9.72 10.41 -6.54
CA LEU A 434 -9.10 9.55 -7.53
C LEU A 434 -10.09 8.50 -8.02
N VAL A 435 -10.12 8.28 -9.33
CA VAL A 435 -10.88 7.19 -9.96
C VAL A 435 -9.89 6.16 -10.48
N SER A 436 -9.96 4.93 -9.99
CA SER A 436 -8.92 3.91 -10.22
C SER A 436 -9.45 2.60 -10.80
N VAL A 437 -8.61 1.95 -11.61
CA VAL A 437 -8.82 0.61 -12.16
C VAL A 437 -7.58 -0.23 -11.89
N ASP A 438 -7.74 -1.34 -11.14
CA ASP A 438 -6.77 -2.42 -10.93
C ASP A 438 -5.32 -2.05 -10.53
N LEU A 439 -5.04 -0.78 -10.24
CA LEU A 439 -3.72 -0.31 -9.80
C LEU A 439 -3.47 -0.49 -8.32
N LEU A 440 -4.52 -0.66 -7.51
CA LEU A 440 -4.38 -0.68 -6.04
C LEU A 440 -4.09 -2.06 -5.48
N ASN A 441 -3.84 -3.02 -6.37
CA ASN A 441 -3.70 -4.42 -6.01
C ASN A 441 -2.24 -4.76 -5.69
N GLU A 442 -1.24 -4.06 -6.27
CA GLU A 442 0.18 -4.41 -6.09
C GLU A 442 1.11 -3.19 -6.17
N GLY A 443 1.81 -2.86 -5.07
CA GLY A 443 3.02 -2.01 -5.08
C GLY A 443 2.84 -0.49 -5.16
N ILE A 444 1.61 0.03 -5.25
CA ILE A 444 1.35 1.47 -5.24
C ILE A 444 0.86 1.89 -3.85
N ASP A 445 1.69 2.67 -3.15
CA ASP A 445 1.29 3.30 -1.88
C ASP A 445 0.28 4.42 -2.16
N VAL A 446 -0.98 4.12 -1.90
CA VAL A 446 -2.05 5.10 -2.00
C VAL A 446 -2.27 5.79 -0.66
N PRO A 447 -2.41 7.14 -0.66
CA PRO A 447 -2.66 7.91 0.54
C PRO A 447 -3.90 7.47 1.29
N ASP A 448 -3.93 7.81 2.58
CA ASP A 448 -5.11 7.67 3.41
C ASP A 448 -6.30 8.47 2.85
N VAL A 449 -7.50 7.88 2.91
CA VAL A 449 -8.77 8.46 2.43
C VAL A 449 -9.88 8.28 3.46
N ASN A 450 -10.90 9.14 3.42
CA ASN A 450 -12.07 9.03 4.29
C ASN A 450 -13.37 8.69 3.53
N ILE A 451 -13.31 8.56 2.20
CA ILE A 451 -14.41 8.06 1.38
C ILE A 451 -13.88 6.99 0.42
N ILE A 452 -14.57 5.86 0.34
CA ILE A 452 -14.29 4.79 -0.65
C ILE A 452 -15.57 4.48 -1.40
N VAL A 453 -15.49 4.37 -2.72
CA VAL A 453 -16.61 3.96 -3.56
C VAL A 453 -16.22 2.72 -4.35
N PHE A 454 -16.94 1.61 -4.15
CA PHE A 454 -16.84 0.43 -4.98
C PHE A 454 -17.90 0.49 -6.07
N ALA A 455 -17.55 1.05 -7.23
CA ALA A 455 -18.42 1.09 -8.41
C ALA A 455 -18.39 -0.24 -9.21
N ARG A 456 -17.79 -1.29 -8.64
CA ARG A 456 -17.69 -2.63 -9.22
C ARG A 456 -17.54 -3.70 -8.15
N VAL A 457 -17.83 -4.94 -8.54
CA VAL A 457 -17.46 -6.12 -7.74
C VAL A 457 -15.95 -6.31 -7.72
N THR A 458 -15.35 -6.32 -6.53
CA THR A 458 -13.98 -6.80 -6.32
C THR A 458 -14.01 -8.29 -5.99
N HIS A 459 -13.80 -9.18 -6.97
CA HIS A 459 -13.93 -10.63 -6.75
C HIS A 459 -12.91 -11.22 -5.76
N SER A 460 -11.76 -10.59 -5.58
CA SER A 460 -10.76 -11.03 -4.60
C SER A 460 -11.01 -10.37 -3.24
N ARG A 461 -11.39 -11.17 -2.25
CA ARG A 461 -11.51 -10.75 -0.84
C ARG A 461 -10.26 -10.03 -0.33
N ARG A 462 -9.07 -10.53 -0.70
CA ARG A 462 -7.78 -9.95 -0.32
C ARG A 462 -7.66 -8.52 -0.84
N ILE A 463 -7.93 -8.32 -2.13
CA ILE A 463 -7.87 -7.01 -2.78
C ILE A 463 -8.86 -6.05 -2.11
N PHE A 464 -10.08 -6.51 -1.84
CA PHE A 464 -11.08 -5.72 -1.13
C PHE A 464 -10.58 -5.27 0.25
N ILE A 465 -10.05 -6.19 1.06
CA ILE A 465 -9.50 -5.88 2.39
C ILE A 465 -8.34 -4.89 2.29
N GLN A 466 -7.48 -5.02 1.27
CA GLN A 466 -6.39 -4.09 1.03
C GLN A 466 -6.89 -2.69 0.63
N GLN A 467 -7.93 -2.61 -0.21
CA GLN A 467 -8.58 -1.37 -0.64
C GLN A 467 -9.28 -0.68 0.53
N LEU A 468 -10.12 -1.41 1.28
CA LEU A 468 -10.77 -0.93 2.49
C LEU A 468 -9.74 -0.45 3.51
N GLY A 469 -8.66 -1.20 3.70
CA GLY A 469 -7.56 -0.86 4.59
C GLY A 469 -6.85 0.47 4.30
N ARG A 470 -7.00 1.04 3.09
CA ARG A 470 -6.52 2.41 2.78
C ARG A 470 -7.38 3.47 3.44
N GLY A 471 -8.68 3.20 3.61
CA GLY A 471 -9.62 4.04 4.33
C GLY A 471 -9.62 3.82 5.84
N LEU A 472 -9.08 2.71 6.34
CA LEU A 472 -9.06 2.42 7.78
C LEU A 472 -7.89 3.06 8.54
N ARG A 473 -6.89 3.61 7.83
CA ARG A 473 -5.75 4.28 8.49
C ARG A 473 -6.24 5.52 9.25
N LEU A 474 -5.67 5.75 10.43
CA LEU A 474 -5.96 6.93 11.24
C LEU A 474 -5.23 8.15 10.69
N ARG A 475 -5.90 9.30 10.72
CA ARG A 475 -5.34 10.62 10.36
C ARG A 475 -5.92 11.68 11.30
N ALA A 476 -5.15 12.71 11.59
CA ALA A 476 -5.63 13.84 12.40
C ALA A 476 -6.93 14.43 11.79
N GLY A 477 -7.98 14.52 12.61
CA GLY A 477 -9.30 14.99 12.19
C GLY A 477 -10.14 13.97 11.41
N LYS A 478 -9.68 12.73 11.26
CA LYS A 478 -10.43 11.63 10.64
C LYS A 478 -10.77 10.58 11.71
N GLU A 479 -12.06 10.44 11.95
CA GLU A 479 -12.60 9.45 12.90
C GLU A 479 -13.24 8.27 12.18
N ARG A 480 -13.73 8.49 10.96
CA ARG A 480 -14.52 7.53 10.18
C ARG A 480 -14.10 7.51 8.72
N VAL A 481 -14.27 6.35 8.08
CA VAL A 481 -14.34 6.21 6.62
C VAL A 481 -15.76 5.84 6.23
N THR A 482 -16.31 6.52 5.23
CA THR A 482 -17.57 6.12 4.61
C THR A 482 -17.27 5.29 3.36
N VAL A 483 -17.89 4.12 3.28
CA VAL A 483 -17.76 3.19 2.16
C VAL A 483 -19.11 3.12 1.45
N LEU A 484 -19.13 3.52 0.18
CA LEU A 484 -20.26 3.36 -0.72
C LEU A 484 -20.01 2.13 -1.58
N ASP A 485 -20.76 1.06 -1.32
CA ASP A 485 -20.61 -0.19 -2.04
C ASP A 485 -21.78 -0.39 -2.99
N CYS A 486 -21.58 -0.04 -4.26
CA CYS A 486 -22.56 -0.16 -5.35
C CYS A 486 -22.65 -1.60 -5.90
N VAL A 487 -22.20 -2.58 -5.11
CA VAL A 487 -21.93 -3.92 -5.58
C VAL A 487 -23.16 -4.80 -5.62
N SER A 488 -23.28 -5.41 -6.79
CA SER A 488 -24.29 -6.36 -7.23
C SER A 488 -23.78 -7.81 -7.12
N ASP A 489 -23.20 -8.24 -5.99
CA ASP A 489 -22.66 -9.60 -5.82
C ASP A 489 -22.93 -10.17 -4.41
N LEU A 490 -23.53 -11.34 -4.35
CA LEU A 490 -23.88 -12.03 -3.11
C LEU A 490 -22.68 -12.40 -2.23
N ARG A 491 -21.51 -12.68 -2.80
CA ARG A 491 -20.29 -12.95 -2.02
C ARG A 491 -19.82 -11.69 -1.31
N ARG A 492 -19.95 -10.52 -1.94
CA ARG A 492 -19.66 -9.23 -1.29
C ARG A 492 -20.59 -9.01 -0.10
N ILE A 493 -21.89 -9.27 -0.29
CA ILE A 493 -22.89 -9.19 0.78
C ILE A 493 -22.51 -10.10 1.95
N ALA A 494 -22.17 -11.37 1.67
CA ALA A 494 -21.74 -12.32 2.69
C ALA A 494 -20.44 -11.88 3.39
N GLU A 495 -19.47 -11.34 2.65
CA GLU A 495 -18.24 -10.78 3.22
C GLU A 495 -18.51 -9.61 4.16
N VAL A 496 -19.41 -8.68 3.80
CA VAL A 496 -19.80 -7.54 4.62
C VAL A 496 -20.56 -8.00 5.87
N SER A 497 -21.47 -8.97 5.74
CA SER A 497 -22.20 -9.54 6.87
C SER A 497 -21.28 -10.30 7.84
N ALA A 498 -20.35 -11.10 7.32
CA ALA A 498 -19.32 -11.74 8.15
C ALA A 498 -18.41 -10.72 8.83
N PHE A 499 -18.05 -9.64 8.14
CA PHE A 499 -17.26 -8.54 8.70
C PHE A 499 -18.01 -7.82 9.82
N ARG A 500 -19.30 -7.54 9.64
CA ARG A 500 -20.17 -6.96 10.67
C ARG A 500 -20.31 -7.87 11.88
N SER A 501 -20.57 -9.16 11.65
CA SER A 501 -20.69 -10.16 12.72
C SER A 501 -19.42 -10.25 13.56
N GLN A 502 -18.23 -10.13 12.96
CA GLN A 502 -16.96 -10.08 13.67
C GLN A 502 -16.79 -8.82 14.53
N ILE A 503 -17.43 -7.70 14.16
CA ILE A 503 -17.42 -6.47 14.98
C ILE A 503 -18.43 -6.60 16.13
N GLU A 504 -19.59 -7.20 15.89
CA GLU A 504 -20.69 -7.35 16.86
C GLU A 504 -20.46 -8.48 17.89
N ALA A 505 -19.88 -9.62 17.49
CA ALA A 505 -19.71 -10.81 18.35
C ALA A 505 -18.69 -10.62 19.50
N ASP A 506 -17.83 -9.60 19.42
CA ASP A 506 -16.81 -9.29 20.43
C ASP A 506 -17.20 -8.08 21.33
N GLU A 507 -18.46 -7.63 21.28
CA GLU A 507 -18.99 -6.61 22.21
C GLU A 507 -19.55 -7.27 23.50
N PRO A 508 -18.96 -7.07 24.69
CA PRO A 508 -19.71 -7.30 25.92
C PRO A 508 -20.85 -6.28 26.01
N GLU A 509 -22.06 -6.76 26.32
CA GLU A 509 -23.18 -5.94 26.76
C GLU A 509 -22.72 -5.02 27.89
N VAL A 510 -22.46 -3.74 27.60
CA VAL A 510 -22.71 -2.54 28.40
C VAL A 510 -21.96 -1.37 27.72
N LEU A 511 -22.71 -0.31 27.44
CA LEU A 511 -22.34 0.98 26.80
C LEU A 511 -22.42 1.02 25.26
N ARG A 512 -23.66 1.25 24.79
CA ARG A 512 -23.97 1.91 23.51
C ARG A 512 -23.27 3.26 23.45
N ILE A 513 -22.14 3.31 22.76
CA ILE A 513 -21.55 4.55 22.23
C ILE A 513 -21.69 4.44 20.71
N ASP A 514 -22.08 5.52 20.02
CA ASP A 514 -22.26 5.63 18.56
C ASP A 514 -21.15 4.92 17.74
N ARG A 515 -21.36 3.64 17.41
CA ARG A 515 -20.35 2.73 16.84
C ARG A 515 -20.72 2.36 15.40
N SER A 516 -19.68 2.08 14.59
CA SER A 516 -19.71 1.72 13.15
C SER A 516 -21.09 1.29 12.62
N SER A 517 -21.66 2.09 11.71
CA SER A 517 -22.98 1.85 11.12
C SER A 517 -22.86 0.98 9.88
N PHE A 518 -23.69 -0.06 9.83
CA PHE A 518 -23.96 -0.84 8.63
C PHE A 518 -25.40 -0.57 8.23
N GLU A 519 -25.60 0.34 7.28
CA GLU A 519 -26.92 0.68 6.78
C GLU A 519 -27.18 -0.10 5.49
N PHE A 520 -28.22 -0.92 5.54
CA PHE A 520 -28.94 -1.37 4.36
C PHE A 520 -30.09 -0.37 4.18
N GLU A 521 -30.20 0.27 3.01
CA GLU A 521 -31.30 1.20 2.74
C GLU A 521 -32.68 0.48 2.77
N ASP A 522 -32.72 -0.86 2.65
CA ASP A 522 -33.93 -1.69 2.79
C ASP A 522 -33.81 -2.72 3.95
N GLN A 523 -34.77 -2.68 4.89
CA GLN A 523 -34.83 -3.58 6.06
C GLN A 523 -35.26 -5.01 5.71
N GLY A 524 -35.93 -5.24 4.59
CA GLY A 524 -36.29 -6.57 4.09
C GLY A 524 -35.08 -7.35 3.59
N VAL A 525 -34.17 -6.66 2.87
CA VAL A 525 -32.85 -7.15 2.41
C VAL A 525 -32.04 -7.73 3.57
N LYS A 526 -32.01 -7.00 4.70
CA LYS A 526 -31.26 -7.37 5.91
C LYS A 526 -31.67 -8.74 6.47
N SER A 527 -32.97 -8.98 6.64
CA SER A 527 -33.47 -10.22 7.26
C SER A 527 -33.22 -11.48 6.41
N LEU A 528 -33.33 -11.35 5.08
CA LEU A 528 -33.08 -12.44 4.15
C LEU A 528 -31.59 -12.76 4.07
N ILE A 529 -30.74 -11.74 3.98
CA ILE A 529 -29.28 -11.89 3.92
C ILE A 529 -28.72 -12.45 5.21
N ASP A 530 -29.19 -12.02 6.38
CA ASP A 530 -28.72 -12.54 7.66
C ASP A 530 -29.05 -14.05 7.80
N GLN A 531 -30.21 -14.50 7.31
CA GLN A 531 -30.54 -15.94 7.20
C GLN A 531 -29.70 -16.66 6.15
N TRP A 532 -29.48 -16.05 4.99
CA TRP A 532 -28.73 -16.67 3.89
C TRP A 532 -27.24 -16.80 4.21
N VAL A 533 -26.63 -15.78 4.83
CA VAL A 533 -25.21 -15.78 5.24
C VAL A 533 -24.93 -16.79 6.34
N ALA A 534 -25.90 -17.06 7.22
CA ALA A 534 -25.80 -18.13 8.22
C ALA A 534 -25.76 -19.53 7.57
N ASP A 535 -26.53 -19.75 6.51
CA ASP A 535 -26.54 -21.01 5.73
C ASP A 535 -25.32 -21.15 4.77
N VAL A 536 -24.70 -20.01 4.43
CA VAL A 536 -23.65 -19.86 3.40
C VAL A 536 -22.24 -19.74 4.00
N GLY A 537 -22.07 -19.98 5.30
CA GLY A 537 -20.80 -19.84 6.04
C GLY A 537 -19.56 -20.50 5.39
N ASP A 538 -19.75 -21.46 4.48
CA ASP A 538 -18.70 -22.15 3.71
C ASP A 538 -18.37 -21.55 2.33
N LEU A 539 -19.08 -20.52 1.84
CA LEU A 539 -18.91 -19.99 0.48
C LEU A 539 -17.85 -18.91 0.29
N ALA A 540 -17.22 -18.41 1.36
CA ALA A 540 -16.08 -17.48 1.25
C ALA A 540 -14.89 -18.09 0.48
N THR A 541 -14.91 -19.40 0.24
CA THR A 541 -13.92 -20.19 -0.50
C THR A 541 -14.47 -20.92 -1.73
N ALA A 542 -15.76 -20.72 -2.07
CA ALA A 542 -16.44 -21.48 -3.12
C ALA A 542 -16.07 -21.01 -4.54
N THR A 543 -15.80 -21.97 -5.43
CA THR A 543 -15.66 -21.77 -6.88
C THR A 543 -17.02 -21.44 -7.54
N ASP A 544 -17.00 -20.81 -8.71
CA ASP A 544 -18.20 -20.37 -9.47
C ASP A 544 -19.21 -21.50 -9.84
N MET A 545 -18.92 -22.76 -9.51
CA MET A 545 -19.76 -23.93 -9.78
C MET A 545 -20.66 -24.35 -8.60
N VAL A 546 -20.62 -23.68 -7.45
CA VAL A 546 -21.51 -24.00 -6.32
C VAL A 546 -22.94 -23.59 -6.65
N LYS A 547 -23.87 -24.54 -6.49
CA LYS A 547 -25.32 -24.34 -6.65
C LYS A 547 -25.95 -24.06 -5.30
N LEU A 548 -26.79 -23.04 -5.20
CA LEU A 548 -27.46 -22.65 -3.97
C LEU A 548 -28.96 -22.95 -4.05
N GLU A 549 -29.52 -23.50 -2.98
CA GLU A 549 -30.96 -23.69 -2.78
C GLU A 549 -31.43 -22.69 -1.73
N PHE A 550 -32.60 -22.08 -1.93
CA PHE A 550 -33.16 -21.14 -0.96
C PHE A 550 -33.95 -21.89 0.12
N PRO A 551 -33.97 -21.39 1.37
CA PRO A 551 -34.93 -21.85 2.35
C PRO A 551 -36.37 -21.57 1.85
N PRO A 552 -37.35 -22.44 2.17
CA PRO A 552 -38.73 -22.22 1.77
C PRO A 552 -39.25 -20.90 2.35
N ALA A 553 -39.98 -20.12 1.54
CA ALA A 553 -40.59 -18.87 1.98
C ALA A 553 -41.48 -19.13 3.20
N ILE A 554 -41.27 -18.36 4.28
CA ILE A 554 -42.17 -18.37 5.43
C ILE A 554 -43.47 -17.69 4.98
N ASP A 555 -44.49 -18.49 4.70
CA ASP A 555 -45.83 -17.99 4.45
C ASP A 555 -46.37 -17.31 5.73
N GLY A 556 -46.73 -16.04 5.60
CA GLY A 556 -47.34 -15.21 6.65
C GLY A 556 -48.79 -15.60 6.98
N SER A 557 -49.04 -16.86 7.30
CA SER A 557 -50.35 -17.40 7.69
C SER A 557 -50.26 -18.24 8.96
N GLY A 558 -49.79 -17.62 10.04
CA GLY A 558 -49.68 -18.24 11.37
C GLY A 558 -50.48 -17.50 12.44
N ALA A 559 -51.65 -16.96 12.12
CA ALA A 559 -52.62 -16.51 13.11
C ALA A 559 -53.70 -17.57 13.29
N GLU A 560 -53.42 -18.61 14.09
CA GLU A 560 -54.49 -19.44 14.68
C GLU A 560 -54.60 -19.16 16.18
N VAL A 561 -55.69 -18.49 16.49
CA VAL A 561 -56.30 -18.36 17.80
C VAL A 561 -56.56 -19.75 18.39
N ARG A 562 -55.99 -20.05 19.56
CA ARG A 562 -56.62 -20.97 20.52
C ARG A 562 -56.62 -20.35 21.92
N ARG A 563 -57.86 -20.30 22.42
CA ARG A 563 -58.41 -19.75 23.66
C ARG A 563 -57.56 -19.81 24.91
#